data_AF-A0A382R5G5-F1
#
_entry.id   AF-A0A382R5G5-F1
#
_cell.length_a   1.000
_cell.length_b   1.000
_cell.length_c   1.000
_cell.angle_alpha   90.00
_cell.angle_beta   90.00
_cell.angle_gamma   90.00
#
_symmetry.space_group_name_H-M   'P 1'
#
loop_
_entity.id
_entity.type
_entity.pdbx_description
1 polymer ?
#
loop_
_entity_poly.entity_id
_entity_poly.type
_entity_poly.pdbx_seq_one_letter_code
_entity_poly.pdbx_strand_id
1 'polypeptide(L)'
;MIRLPRTQRTLSRTGDDEPMPDLDPVTLSVLKGRLEQIADEMDATLFRSAFNPIIAEAHDASHGLYHADTGETLVQGKSGLPIFVGTMAFAVRMVIERIAAADAPLNPGDTYIFNDPYEGGTHLSDFKLVRP
;
A
#
# COMPACT_ATOMS: atom_id res chain seq x y z
N MET A 1 13.19 -7.04 10.84
CA MET A 1 13.05 -6.07 9.74
C MET A 1 14.45 -5.67 9.30
N ILE A 2 14.80 -5.85 8.02
CA ILE A 2 16.16 -5.67 7.49
C ILE A 2 16.19 -4.38 6.66
N ARG A 3 17.16 -3.49 6.88
CA ARG A 3 17.28 -2.15 6.28
C ARG A 3 18.47 -2.09 5.29
N LEU A 4 18.30 -1.44 4.13
CA LEU A 4 19.37 -1.16 3.14
C LEU A 4 19.81 0.33 3.18
N PRO A 5 21.04 0.73 2.74
CA PRO A 5 21.62 2.04 3.09
C PRO A 5 21.53 3.18 2.04
N ARG A 6 21.43 4.44 2.56
CA ARG A 6 21.72 5.80 1.99
C ARG A 6 20.67 6.43 1.03
N THR A 7 20.42 7.75 0.88
CA THR A 7 21.08 9.06 1.19
C THR A 7 19.96 10.11 1.48
N GLN A 8 20.07 10.98 2.49
CA GLN A 8 18.98 11.86 2.96
C GLN A 8 18.77 13.14 2.14
N ARG A 9 17.51 13.46 1.81
CA ARG A 9 17.01 14.82 1.51
C ARG A 9 15.63 14.98 2.17
N THR A 10 15.52 15.94 3.09
CA THR A 10 14.32 16.23 3.88
C THR A 10 13.41 17.21 3.15
N LEU A 11 12.10 16.94 3.06
CA LEU A 11 11.08 17.91 2.60
C LEU A 11 10.13 18.20 3.77
N SER A 12 10.02 19.47 4.15
CA SER A 12 9.13 19.96 5.22
C SER A 12 7.70 20.14 4.71
N ARG A 13 6.69 19.66 5.46
CA ARG A 13 5.27 19.94 5.21
C ARG A 13 4.90 21.30 5.81
N THR A 14 4.45 22.23 4.99
CA THR A 14 3.96 23.56 5.39
C THR A 14 2.68 23.80 4.58
N GLY A 15 1.50 23.52 5.14
CA GLY A 15 0.25 23.74 4.38
C GLY A 15 -1.09 23.26 4.97
N ASP A 16 -1.17 22.75 6.20
CA ASP A 16 -2.35 21.98 6.66
C ASP A 16 -3.57 22.81 7.17
N ASP A 17 -3.59 24.14 7.02
CA ASP A 17 -4.63 25.02 7.62
C ASP A 17 -5.53 25.78 6.63
N GLU A 18 -5.38 25.55 5.31
CA GLU A 18 -6.31 26.09 4.31
C GLU A 18 -7.51 25.14 4.14
N PRO A 19 -8.76 25.63 4.14
CA PRO A 19 -9.91 24.78 3.89
C PRO A 19 -9.78 24.16 2.51
N MET A 20 -9.66 22.83 2.47
CA MET A 20 -9.64 22.06 1.23
C MET A 20 -10.87 22.44 0.39
N PRO A 21 -10.72 22.90 -0.86
CA PRO A 21 -11.85 23.25 -1.69
C PRO A 21 -12.78 22.03 -1.83
N ASP A 22 -14.09 22.28 -1.80
CA ASP A 22 -15.11 21.23 -1.97
C ASP A 22 -14.82 20.45 -3.26
N LEU A 23 -14.61 19.14 -3.14
CA LEU A 23 -14.18 18.30 -4.25
C LEU A 23 -15.35 18.11 -5.22
N ASP A 24 -15.30 18.76 -6.38
CA ASP A 24 -16.41 18.70 -7.32
C ASP A 24 -16.59 17.27 -7.90
N PRO A 25 -17.82 16.88 -8.28
CA PRO A 25 -18.10 15.52 -8.74
C PRO A 25 -17.31 15.09 -9.99
N VAL A 26 -16.94 16.04 -10.86
CA VAL A 26 -16.16 15.75 -12.08
C VAL A 26 -14.73 15.43 -11.69
N THR A 27 -14.11 16.28 -10.87
CA THR A 27 -12.76 16.04 -10.35
C THR A 27 -12.68 14.74 -9.56
N LEU A 28 -13.66 14.48 -8.68
CA LEU A 28 -13.73 13.20 -7.93
C LEU A 28 -13.76 12.00 -8.87
N SER A 29 -14.58 12.06 -9.92
CA SER A 29 -14.70 10.97 -10.90
C SER A 29 -13.40 10.73 -11.67
N VAL A 30 -12.70 11.81 -12.05
CA VAL A 30 -11.39 11.71 -12.72
C VAL A 30 -10.34 11.10 -11.78
N LEU A 31 -10.28 11.54 -10.52
CA LEU A 31 -9.35 11.00 -9.53
C LEU A 31 -9.63 9.52 -9.24
N LYS A 32 -10.91 9.16 -9.06
CA LYS A 32 -11.34 7.77 -8.89
C LYS A 32 -10.87 6.90 -10.06
N GLY A 33 -11.17 7.31 -11.29
CA GLY A 33 -10.78 6.56 -12.49
C GLY A 33 -9.26 6.42 -12.63
N ARG A 34 -8.48 7.45 -12.27
CA ARG A 34 -7.01 7.38 -12.26
C ARG A 34 -6.46 6.41 -11.21
N LEU A 35 -7.02 6.43 -9.99
CA LEU A 35 -6.61 5.51 -8.93
C LEU A 35 -6.95 4.06 -9.28
N GLU A 36 -8.14 3.82 -9.84
CA GLU A 36 -8.53 2.49 -10.34
C GLU A 36 -7.61 2.03 -11.48
N GLN A 37 -7.24 2.91 -12.42
CA GLN A 37 -6.31 2.57 -13.49
C GLN A 37 -4.90 2.23 -12.96
N ILE A 38 -4.42 2.93 -11.93
CA ILE A 38 -3.14 2.60 -11.28
C ILE A 38 -3.23 1.19 -10.70
N ALA A 39 -4.31 0.86 -9.99
CA ALA A 39 -4.51 -0.48 -9.44
C ALA A 39 -4.58 -1.54 -10.56
N ASP A 40 -5.28 -1.28 -11.66
CA ASP A 40 -5.37 -2.21 -12.79
C ASP A 40 -3.99 -2.48 -13.43
N GLU A 41 -3.12 -1.47 -13.54
CA GLU A 41 -1.75 -1.66 -14.06
C GLU A 41 -0.84 -2.39 -13.05
N MET A 42 -1.05 -2.17 -11.75
CA MET A 42 -0.37 -2.93 -10.70
C MET A 42 -0.70 -4.42 -10.77
N ASP A 43 -1.98 -4.78 -10.98
CA ASP A 43 -2.44 -6.17 -11.15
C ASP A 43 -1.70 -6.79 -12.34
N ALA A 44 -1.80 -6.12 -13.48
CA ALA A 44 -1.23 -6.62 -14.73
C ALA A 44 0.32 -6.74 -14.65
N THR A 45 0.99 -5.81 -13.97
CA THR A 45 2.44 -5.86 -13.76
C THR A 45 2.84 -7.00 -12.82
N LEU A 46 2.11 -7.19 -11.72
CA LEU A 46 2.40 -8.25 -10.75
C LEU A 46 2.27 -9.63 -11.39
N PHE A 47 1.16 -9.91 -12.06
CA PHE A 47 0.91 -11.22 -12.64
C PHE A 47 1.84 -11.54 -13.81
N ARG A 48 2.15 -10.55 -14.67
CA ARG A 48 3.10 -10.75 -15.79
C ARG A 48 4.55 -10.94 -15.35
N SER A 49 4.94 -10.40 -14.20
CA SER A 49 6.30 -10.49 -13.69
C SER A 49 6.54 -11.69 -12.76
N ALA A 50 5.47 -12.35 -12.32
CA ALA A 50 5.56 -13.49 -11.44
C ALA A 50 6.05 -14.75 -12.18
N PHE A 51 7.02 -15.45 -11.59
CA PHE A 51 7.47 -16.75 -12.07
C PHE A 51 6.66 -17.93 -11.51
N ASN A 52 5.95 -17.73 -10.40
CA ASN A 52 5.17 -18.77 -9.73
C ASN A 52 3.73 -18.78 -10.29
N PRO A 53 3.21 -19.92 -10.76
CA PRO A 53 1.84 -20.03 -11.27
C PRO A 53 0.75 -19.65 -10.25
N ILE A 54 1.01 -19.78 -8.94
CA ILE A 54 0.09 -19.35 -7.88
C ILE A 54 -0.22 -17.85 -7.99
N ILE A 55 0.79 -17.04 -8.34
CA ILE A 55 0.60 -15.60 -8.54
C ILE A 55 0.28 -15.30 -10.00
N ALA A 56 1.01 -15.88 -10.95
CA ALA A 56 0.91 -15.55 -12.37
C ALA A 56 -0.40 -16.01 -13.02
N GLU A 57 -1.01 -17.10 -12.55
CA GLU A 57 -2.19 -17.72 -13.16
C GLU A 57 -3.38 -17.79 -12.20
N ALA A 58 -3.15 -18.15 -10.93
CA ALA A 58 -4.22 -18.27 -9.94
C ALA A 58 -4.55 -16.94 -9.23
N HIS A 59 -3.73 -15.90 -9.44
CA HIS A 59 -3.89 -14.56 -8.87
C HIS A 59 -4.07 -14.55 -7.33
N ASP A 60 -3.35 -15.44 -6.64
CA ASP A 60 -3.27 -15.45 -5.19
C ASP A 60 -2.32 -14.33 -4.70
N ALA A 61 -2.77 -13.10 -4.87
CA ALA A 61 -2.11 -11.89 -4.45
C ALA A 61 -3.11 -10.75 -4.27
N SER A 62 -2.64 -9.63 -3.75
CA SER A 62 -3.37 -8.35 -3.73
C SER A 62 -2.40 -7.18 -3.65
N HIS A 63 -2.93 -6.00 -3.94
CA HIS A 63 -2.25 -4.73 -3.73
C HIS A 63 -3.27 -3.60 -3.68
N GLY A 64 -2.82 -2.43 -3.22
CA GLY A 64 -3.66 -1.24 -3.18
C GLY A 64 -2.89 0.00 -2.81
N LEU A 65 -3.62 1.11 -2.81
CA LEU A 65 -3.17 2.38 -2.25
C LEU A 65 -3.96 2.64 -0.98
N TYR A 66 -3.27 3.16 0.03
CA TYR A 66 -3.79 3.32 1.38
C TYR A 66 -3.49 4.73 1.86
N HIS A 67 -4.34 5.25 2.74
CA HIS A 67 -4.15 6.55 3.36
C HIS A 67 -2.86 6.54 4.19
N ALA A 68 -1.99 7.52 3.98
CA ALA A 68 -0.65 7.55 4.57
C ALA A 68 -0.66 7.56 6.11
N ASP A 69 -1.63 8.25 6.71
CA ASP A 69 -1.71 8.37 8.18
C ASP A 69 -2.62 7.31 8.85
N THR A 70 -3.79 7.00 8.27
CA THR A 70 -4.77 6.09 8.88
C THR A 70 -4.62 4.63 8.44
N GLY A 71 -3.96 4.37 7.30
CA GLY A 71 -3.91 3.06 6.67
C GLY A 71 -5.22 2.60 6.01
N GLU A 72 -6.23 3.48 5.92
CA GLU A 72 -7.50 3.16 5.26
C GLU A 72 -7.30 2.87 3.77
N THR A 73 -8.07 1.93 3.24
CA THR A 73 -8.00 1.59 1.81
C THR A 73 -8.55 2.75 0.97
N LEU A 74 -7.77 3.21 -0.01
CA LEU A 74 -8.23 4.16 -1.03
C LEU A 74 -8.70 3.44 -2.30
N VAL A 75 -7.91 2.47 -2.77
CA VAL A 75 -8.22 1.63 -3.93
C VAL A 75 -7.45 0.31 -3.83
N GLN A 76 -8.00 -0.77 -4.39
CA GLN A 76 -7.32 -2.07 -4.49
C GLN A 76 -7.47 -2.65 -5.89
N GLY A 77 -6.56 -3.58 -6.22
CA GLY A 77 -6.65 -4.39 -7.43
C GLY A 77 -7.95 -5.20 -7.48
N LYS A 78 -8.48 -5.40 -8.69
CA LYS A 78 -9.76 -6.09 -8.92
C LYS A 78 -9.60 -7.59 -9.10
N SER A 79 -8.40 -8.03 -9.43
CA SER A 79 -8.11 -9.42 -9.82
C SER A 79 -7.57 -10.28 -8.68
N GLY A 80 -7.20 -9.68 -7.55
CA GLY A 80 -6.71 -10.40 -6.36
C GLY A 80 -7.81 -11.06 -5.52
N LEU A 81 -7.40 -11.84 -4.51
CA LEU A 81 -8.35 -12.54 -3.64
C LEU A 81 -9.06 -11.58 -2.65
N PRO A 82 -10.40 -11.67 -2.51
CA PRO A 82 -11.17 -10.80 -1.61
C PRO A 82 -10.75 -10.86 -0.14
N ILE A 83 -10.16 -11.96 0.30
CA ILE A 83 -9.67 -12.11 1.69
C ILE A 83 -8.64 -11.03 2.05
N PHE A 84 -7.91 -10.51 1.07
CA PHE A 84 -6.89 -9.50 1.28
C PHE A 84 -7.43 -8.08 1.46
N VAL A 85 -8.69 -7.83 1.08
CA VAL A 85 -9.30 -6.50 1.14
C VAL A 85 -9.25 -5.95 2.57
N GLY A 86 -9.60 -6.78 3.55
CA GLY A 86 -9.53 -6.43 4.95
C GLY A 86 -8.11 -6.49 5.50
N THR A 87 -7.37 -7.57 5.22
CA THR A 87 -6.08 -7.83 5.89
C THR A 87 -4.99 -6.83 5.51
N MET A 88 -4.95 -6.34 4.27
CA MET A 88 -3.94 -5.38 3.84
C MET A 88 -4.08 -4.00 4.49
N ALA A 89 -5.30 -3.53 4.74
CA ALA A 89 -5.50 -2.26 5.45
C ALA A 89 -4.97 -2.33 6.89
N PHE A 90 -5.21 -3.45 7.58
CA PHE A 90 -4.61 -3.71 8.90
C PHE A 90 -3.10 -3.80 8.84
N ALA A 91 -2.57 -4.45 7.80
CA ALA A 91 -1.14 -4.63 7.58
C ALA A 91 -0.43 -3.26 7.39
N VAL A 92 -1.00 -2.35 6.59
CA VAL A 92 -0.49 -0.99 6.39
C VAL A 92 -0.58 -0.17 7.67
N ARG A 93 -1.72 -0.19 8.36
CA ARG A 93 -1.89 0.53 9.62
C ARG A 93 -0.86 0.08 10.67
N MET A 94 -0.63 -1.23 10.79
CA MET A 94 0.40 -1.79 11.66
C MET A 94 1.80 -1.25 11.31
N VAL A 95 2.14 -1.17 10.02
CA VAL A 95 3.42 -0.60 9.59
C VAL A 95 3.54 0.87 10.01
N ILE A 96 2.50 1.68 9.81
CA ILE A 96 2.46 3.09 10.24
C ILE A 96 2.69 3.18 11.76
N GLU A 97 1.94 2.42 12.55
CA GLU A 97 2.04 2.41 14.02
C GLU A 97 3.43 1.99 14.50
N ARG A 98 4.02 0.95 13.89
CA ARG A 98 5.36 0.48 14.26
C ARG A 98 6.47 1.45 13.90
N ILE A 99 6.33 2.12 12.76
CA ILE A 99 7.30 3.14 12.34
C ILE A 99 7.25 4.33 13.31
N ALA A 100 6.05 4.80 13.67
CA ALA A 100 5.87 5.85 14.65
C ALA A 100 6.43 5.45 16.03
N ALA A 101 6.14 4.24 16.51
CA ALA A 101 6.61 3.75 17.81
C ALA A 101 8.13 3.57 17.88
N ALA A 102 8.77 3.24 16.76
CA ALA A 102 10.21 3.05 16.67
C ALA A 102 10.99 4.35 16.41
N ASP A 103 10.30 5.49 16.27
CA ASP A 103 10.86 6.75 15.74
C ASP A 103 11.65 6.51 14.44
N ALA A 104 11.15 5.59 13.61
CA ALA A 104 11.80 5.19 12.38
C ALA A 104 11.42 6.18 11.26
N PRO A 105 12.36 6.56 10.38
CA PRO A 105 12.05 7.49 9.31
C PRO A 105 11.25 6.82 8.18
N LEU A 106 10.18 7.47 7.71
CA LEU A 106 9.46 7.14 6.46
C LEU A 106 10.18 7.83 5.28
N ASN A 107 11.27 7.24 4.77
CA ASN A 107 11.97 7.86 3.64
C ASN A 107 11.39 7.39 2.31
N PRO A 108 11.28 8.28 1.31
CA PRO A 108 10.97 7.88 -0.06
C PRO A 108 11.98 6.83 -0.53
N GLY A 109 11.48 5.66 -0.93
CA GLY A 109 12.34 4.56 -1.36
C GLY A 109 12.31 3.34 -0.44
N ASP A 110 11.97 3.51 0.84
CA ASP A 110 11.95 2.41 1.81
C ASP A 110 10.79 1.44 1.53
N THR A 111 11.03 0.14 1.75
CA THR A 111 10.02 -0.90 1.64
C THR A 111 10.09 -1.79 2.87
N TYR A 112 8.95 -1.94 3.54
CA TYR A 112 8.78 -2.77 4.73
C TYR A 112 8.21 -4.12 4.34
N ILE A 113 8.87 -5.20 4.77
CA ILE A 113 8.46 -6.58 4.49
C ILE A 113 8.19 -7.36 5.77
N PHE A 114 7.09 -8.12 5.78
CA PHE A 114 6.68 -8.97 6.90
C PHE A 114 5.71 -10.07 6.44
N ASN A 115 5.59 -11.12 7.25
CA ASN A 115 4.69 -12.25 7.00
C ASN A 115 4.09 -12.81 8.31
N ASP A 116 4.07 -12.02 9.38
CA ASP A 116 3.51 -12.45 10.67
C ASP A 116 2.01 -12.73 10.49
N PRO A 117 1.54 -13.97 10.71
CA PRO A 117 0.13 -14.31 10.52
C PRO A 117 -0.79 -13.65 11.56
N TYR A 118 -0.26 -13.17 12.67
CA TYR A 118 -1.04 -12.47 13.70
C TYR A 118 -1.16 -10.97 13.44
N GLU A 119 -0.37 -10.41 12.52
CA GLU A 119 -0.29 -8.96 12.28
C GLU A 119 -0.57 -8.61 10.81
N GLY A 120 -1.83 -8.77 10.41
CA GLY A 120 -2.27 -8.45 9.05
C GLY A 120 -1.99 -9.55 8.03
N GLY A 121 -1.68 -10.76 8.50
CA GLY A 121 -1.55 -11.96 7.67
C GLY A 121 -2.71 -12.94 7.80
N THR A 122 -2.75 -13.87 6.84
CA THR A 122 -3.68 -15.01 6.72
C THR A 122 -2.97 -16.29 7.15
N HIS A 123 -1.74 -16.49 6.67
CA HIS A 123 -0.81 -17.56 7.03
C HIS A 123 0.63 -17.19 6.63
N LEU A 124 1.60 -18.02 7.05
CA LEU A 124 3.04 -17.76 6.94
C LEU A 124 3.55 -17.58 5.50
N SER A 125 2.87 -18.18 4.51
CA SER A 125 3.27 -18.09 3.10
C SER A 125 3.03 -16.70 2.50
N ASP A 126 2.22 -15.86 3.14
CA ASP A 126 1.81 -14.57 2.57
C ASP A 126 2.73 -13.47 3.04
N PHE A 127 3.58 -12.99 2.14
CA PHE A 127 4.43 -11.84 2.39
C PHE A 127 3.74 -10.54 1.99
N LYS A 128 3.85 -9.53 2.85
CA LYS A 128 3.36 -8.18 2.60
C LYS A 128 4.54 -7.26 2.41
N LEU A 129 4.42 -6.38 1.42
CA LEU A 129 5.37 -5.32 1.15
C LEU A 129 4.61 -4.00 1.22
N VAL A 130 5.06 -3.09 2.09
CA VAL A 130 4.47 -1.76 2.25
C VAL A 130 5.52 -0.72 1.92
N ARG A 131 5.18 0.20 1.02
CA ARG A 131 6.04 1.29 0.58
C ARG A 131 5.36 2.63 0.89
N PRO A 132 6.00 3.53 1.67
CA PRO A 132 5.53 4.89 1.90
C PRO A 132 5.67 5.81 0.69
#